data_AF-A0A3S4C1E3-F1
#
_entry.id   AF-A0A3S4C1E3-F1
#
_cell.length_a   1.000
_cell.length_b   1.000
_cell.length_c   1.000
_cell.angle_alpha   90.00
_cell.angle_beta   90.00
_cell.angle_gamma   90.00
#
_symmetry.space_group_name_H-M   'P 1'
#
loop_
_entity.id
_entity.type
_entity.pdbx_description
1 polymer ?
#
loop_
_entity_poly.entity_id
_entity_poly.type
_entity_poly.pdbx_seq_one_letter_code
_entity_poly.pdbx_strand_id
1 'polypeptide(L)'
;MAAAPAYESAAAILSPPSDADTLGLFTPQDSDAKAKEDYINSHPLTASLRANPDFTESRPHMKIPPSWRRHNLTGGTLVGPGKITIPPFSWTERGGKSYVQITHVGTDLCGHMGIIHGGFLATMLDEGLARCCFPALPYNVGLTAKLEINYKAPAMANQYLVLRATTVKVEGRKAWVEGQIETLPAEEGQQPVVLATASALYISPRQAPMMAKVYPPSNITWHPSLTRHERNQLRRQRGFTVWFTGLSASGKSTVATALEQHLLHLGLAAYRLDGDNVRFGLNKDLGFSEKDRNENIRRIAEVAKLFADSSTIALTSFISPYRADRQIARDLHAAASQPGDEPLPFIEVFVDVPLEVAEKRDPKGLYRKARAGEIKEFTGISAPYEPPESPEITIRTDQLSVEECVRKIVDYLAERGLVSQTEETR
;
A
#
# COMPACT_ATOMS: atom_id res chain seq x y z
N MET A 1 24.27 -0.35 14.30
CA MET A 1 24.35 -1.26 13.13
C MET A 1 23.50 -0.65 12.02
N ALA A 2 24.08 -0.37 10.86
CA ALA A 2 23.36 0.20 9.73
C ALA A 2 22.29 -0.79 9.24
N ALA A 3 21.03 -0.35 9.15
CA ALA A 3 19.96 -1.17 8.58
C ALA A 3 20.29 -1.51 7.12
N ALA A 4 19.94 -2.72 6.68
CA ALA A 4 20.21 -3.14 5.31
C ALA A 4 19.46 -2.22 4.30
N PRO A 5 20.07 -1.85 3.15
CA PRO A 5 19.48 -0.91 2.20
C PRO A 5 18.08 -1.30 1.67
N ALA A 6 17.75 -2.59 1.70
CA ALA A 6 16.42 -3.10 1.35
C ALA A 6 15.35 -2.78 2.41
N TYR A 7 15.71 -2.73 3.69
CA TYR A 7 14.82 -2.45 4.83
C TYR A 7 14.35 -0.98 4.85
N GLU A 8 15.27 -0.03 4.62
CA GLU A 8 14.93 1.39 4.52
C GLU A 8 13.98 1.68 3.34
N SER A 9 14.13 0.92 2.25
CA SER A 9 13.30 1.09 1.04
C SER A 9 11.84 0.70 1.24
N ALA A 10 11.55 -0.35 2.02
CA ALA A 10 10.18 -0.82 2.24
C ALA A 10 9.43 0.06 3.26
N ALA A 11 10.11 0.52 4.32
CA ALA A 11 9.54 1.42 5.32
C ALA A 11 9.17 2.80 4.72
N ALA A 12 10.02 3.36 3.86
CA ALA A 12 9.76 4.63 3.19
C ALA A 12 8.58 4.59 2.20
N ILE A 13 8.19 3.40 1.72
CA ILE A 13 7.01 3.21 0.84
C ILE A 13 5.73 3.17 1.67
N LEU A 14 5.77 2.55 2.84
CA LEU A 14 4.61 2.36 3.73
C LEU A 14 4.23 3.64 4.49
N SER A 15 5.16 4.58 4.65
CA SER A 15 4.94 5.88 5.30
C SER A 15 5.75 6.96 4.57
N PRO A 16 5.23 7.49 3.45
CA PRO A 16 5.96 8.50 2.71
C PRO A 16 6.01 9.82 3.50
N PRO A 17 7.02 10.66 3.23
CA PRO A 17 7.06 12.02 3.75
C PRO A 17 5.78 12.81 3.38
N SER A 18 5.29 13.62 4.32
CA SER A 18 4.22 14.59 4.04
C SER A 18 4.70 15.65 3.05
N ASP A 19 3.77 16.42 2.46
CA ASP A 19 4.12 17.53 1.57
C ASP A 19 5.06 18.54 2.25
N ALA A 20 4.82 18.84 3.54
CA ALA A 20 5.70 19.69 4.33
C ALA A 20 7.08 19.07 4.56
N ASP A 21 7.14 17.78 4.90
CA ASP A 21 8.41 17.08 5.14
C ASP A 21 9.30 17.12 3.90
N THR A 22 8.70 16.96 2.71
CA THR A 22 9.46 16.93 1.44
C THR A 22 10.32 18.17 1.21
N LEU A 23 9.95 19.32 1.77
CA LEU A 23 10.68 20.58 1.63
C LEU A 23 12.06 20.52 2.30
N GLY A 24 12.19 19.77 3.41
CA GLY A 24 13.43 19.64 4.18
C GLY A 24 14.29 18.43 3.81
N LEU A 25 13.84 17.57 2.91
CA LEU A 25 14.56 16.32 2.57
C LEU A 25 15.68 16.49 1.54
N PHE A 26 15.77 17.65 0.90
CA PHE A 26 16.83 17.94 -0.06
C PHE A 26 17.92 18.76 0.62
N THR A 27 19.17 18.37 0.40
CA THR A 27 20.34 19.15 0.79
C THR A 27 21.16 19.41 -0.46
N PRO A 28 21.38 20.69 -0.85
CA PRO A 28 22.28 21.06 -1.93
C PRO A 28 23.64 20.39 -1.78
N GLN A 29 24.14 19.80 -2.86
CA GLN A 29 25.43 19.10 -2.86
C GLN A 29 26.62 20.04 -3.07
N ASP A 30 26.37 21.22 -3.64
CA ASP A 30 27.39 22.23 -3.95
C ASP A 30 26.80 23.65 -3.90
N SER A 31 27.68 24.66 -4.04
CA SER A 31 27.31 26.07 -4.01
C SER A 31 26.40 26.50 -5.16
N ASP A 32 26.48 25.83 -6.31
CA ASP A 32 25.68 26.13 -7.50
C ASP A 32 24.23 25.67 -7.32
N ALA A 33 24.02 24.43 -6.85
CA ALA A 33 22.73 23.90 -6.45
C ALA A 33 22.11 24.74 -5.33
N LYS A 34 22.91 25.18 -4.35
CA LYS A 34 22.45 26.06 -3.28
C LYS A 34 21.98 27.41 -3.81
N ALA A 35 22.75 28.05 -4.69
CA ALA A 35 22.35 29.32 -5.29
C ALA A 35 21.05 29.19 -6.09
N LYS A 36 20.86 28.07 -6.79
CA LYS A 36 19.61 27.77 -7.51
C LYS A 36 18.41 27.59 -6.61
N GLU A 37 18.60 26.92 -5.48
CA GLU A 37 17.56 26.74 -4.48
C GLU A 37 17.20 28.06 -3.78
N ASP A 38 18.20 28.83 -3.37
CA ASP A 38 18.02 30.13 -2.73
C ASP A 38 17.30 31.10 -3.67
N TYR A 39 17.64 31.09 -4.96
CA TYR A 39 16.96 31.89 -5.98
C TYR A 39 15.45 31.60 -6.06
N ILE A 40 15.05 30.33 -6.19
CA ILE A 40 13.62 29.96 -6.22
C ILE A 40 12.94 30.38 -4.92
N ASN A 41 13.56 30.13 -3.76
CA ASN A 41 12.98 30.46 -2.46
C ASN A 41 12.73 31.96 -2.27
N SER A 42 13.65 32.81 -2.77
CA SER A 42 13.56 34.26 -2.68
C SER A 42 12.66 34.91 -3.74
N HIS A 43 12.24 34.16 -4.76
CA HIS A 43 11.55 34.71 -5.91
C HIS A 43 10.14 35.25 -5.55
N PRO A 44 9.71 36.43 -6.06
CA PRO A 44 8.39 37.01 -5.76
C PRO A 44 7.21 36.07 -6.06
N LEU A 45 7.29 35.31 -7.17
CA LEU A 45 6.31 34.27 -7.49
C LEU A 45 6.17 33.24 -6.36
N THR A 46 7.29 32.73 -5.82
CA THR A 46 7.29 31.79 -4.70
C THR A 46 6.64 32.39 -3.46
N ALA A 47 6.97 33.64 -3.12
CA ALA A 47 6.36 34.35 -2.01
C ALA A 47 4.83 34.47 -2.19
N SER A 48 4.36 34.80 -3.40
CA SER A 48 2.93 34.92 -3.72
C SER A 48 2.18 33.58 -3.60
N LEU A 49 2.80 32.48 -4.02
CA LEU A 49 2.21 31.13 -3.93
C LEU A 49 2.13 30.65 -2.48
N ARG A 50 3.16 30.94 -1.67
CA ARG A 50 3.17 30.64 -0.22
C ARG A 50 2.16 31.45 0.58
N ALA A 51 1.87 32.67 0.15
CA ALA A 51 0.89 33.53 0.80
C ALA A 51 -0.57 33.08 0.56
N ASN A 52 -0.81 32.25 -0.47
CA ASN A 52 -2.15 31.78 -0.79
C ASN A 52 -2.47 30.47 -0.05
N PRO A 53 -3.46 30.47 0.86
CA PRO A 53 -3.77 29.30 1.71
C PRO A 53 -4.44 28.14 0.96
N ASP A 54 -4.87 28.34 -0.29
CA ASP A 54 -5.42 27.27 -1.11
C ASP A 54 -4.32 26.42 -1.76
N PHE A 55 -3.08 26.90 -1.81
CA PHE A 55 -1.94 26.16 -2.32
C PHE A 55 -1.24 25.36 -1.23
N THR A 56 -0.89 24.11 -1.55
CA THR A 56 0.03 23.29 -0.76
C THR A 56 1.37 23.21 -1.48
N GLU A 57 2.43 23.69 -0.83
CA GLU A 57 3.81 23.57 -1.32
C GLU A 57 4.39 22.18 -1.03
N SER A 58 5.13 21.63 -1.98
CA SER A 58 5.79 20.33 -1.86
C SER A 58 6.98 20.19 -2.81
N ARG A 59 7.80 19.16 -2.58
CA ARG A 59 8.78 18.61 -3.54
C ARG A 59 8.36 17.18 -3.88
N PRO A 60 7.46 16.96 -4.84
CA PRO A 60 6.77 15.68 -4.97
C PRO A 60 7.68 14.47 -5.18
N HIS A 61 8.80 14.65 -5.90
CA HIS A 61 9.78 13.58 -6.13
C HIS A 61 10.52 13.14 -4.86
N MET A 62 10.58 13.99 -3.83
CA MET A 62 11.20 13.64 -2.54
C MET A 62 10.37 12.64 -1.74
N LYS A 63 9.09 12.44 -2.10
CA LYS A 63 8.27 11.32 -1.57
C LYS A 63 8.73 9.96 -2.07
N ILE A 64 9.48 9.90 -3.18
CA ILE A 64 10.01 8.64 -3.70
C ILE A 64 11.21 8.23 -2.84
N PRO A 65 11.25 7.00 -2.31
CA PRO A 65 12.40 6.48 -1.60
C PRO A 65 13.69 6.56 -2.43
N PRO A 66 14.86 6.87 -1.84
CA PRO A 66 16.13 7.00 -2.57
C PRO A 66 16.45 5.79 -3.47
N SER A 67 16.20 4.57 -3.00
CA SER A 67 16.45 3.32 -3.74
C SER A 67 15.59 3.16 -4.99
N TRP A 68 14.44 3.85 -5.06
CA TRP A 68 13.49 3.78 -6.18
C TRP A 68 13.63 4.96 -7.14
N ARG A 69 14.24 6.08 -6.71
CA ARG A 69 14.43 7.27 -7.56
C ARG A 69 15.15 6.95 -8.86
N ARG A 70 16.16 6.07 -8.83
CA ARG A 70 16.89 5.63 -10.04
C ARG A 70 16.02 4.92 -11.09
N HIS A 71 14.85 4.43 -10.70
CA HIS A 71 13.86 3.80 -11.58
C HIS A 71 12.71 4.76 -11.94
N ASN A 72 12.81 6.03 -11.55
CA ASN A 72 11.87 7.08 -11.90
C ASN A 72 12.52 8.04 -12.91
N LEU A 73 11.79 8.37 -13.98
CA LEU A 73 12.30 9.22 -15.04
C LEU A 73 12.56 10.65 -14.54
N THR A 74 11.55 11.32 -14.00
CA THR A 74 11.61 12.74 -13.65
C THR A 74 12.09 13.02 -12.23
N GLY A 75 11.90 12.08 -11.31
CA GLY A 75 12.38 12.14 -9.92
C GLY A 75 13.74 11.50 -9.68
N GLY A 76 14.43 11.04 -10.73
CA GLY A 76 15.78 10.49 -10.62
C GLY A 76 16.61 10.55 -11.90
N THR A 77 16.21 9.87 -12.98
CA THR A 77 17.02 9.78 -14.22
C THR A 77 17.39 11.15 -14.79
N LEU A 78 16.44 12.09 -14.75
CA LEU A 78 16.58 13.46 -15.23
C LEU A 78 17.02 14.46 -14.15
N VAL A 79 17.35 13.99 -12.94
CA VAL A 79 17.79 14.83 -11.81
C VAL A 79 19.29 14.69 -11.59
N GLY A 80 19.94 15.80 -11.24
CA GLY A 80 21.36 15.85 -10.90
C GLY A 80 22.10 17.02 -11.57
N PRO A 81 23.41 17.13 -11.32
CA PRO A 81 24.26 18.13 -11.97
C PRO A 81 24.09 18.10 -13.48
N GLY A 82 24.05 19.27 -14.12
CA GLY A 82 23.83 19.38 -15.57
C GLY A 82 22.40 19.09 -16.04
N LYS A 83 21.51 18.50 -15.23
CA LYS A 83 20.11 18.19 -15.60
C LYS A 83 19.11 19.06 -14.83
N ILE A 84 18.07 18.46 -14.24
CA ILE A 84 17.29 19.12 -13.19
C ILE A 84 18.18 19.21 -11.94
N THR A 85 18.81 20.37 -11.75
CA THR A 85 19.91 20.54 -10.77
C THR A 85 19.46 20.37 -9.33
N ILE A 86 18.26 20.84 -9.02
CA ILE A 86 17.61 20.70 -7.72
C ILE A 86 16.22 20.10 -7.94
N PRO A 87 15.68 19.29 -7.02
CA PRO A 87 14.30 18.82 -7.12
C PRO A 87 13.36 20.02 -7.37
N PRO A 88 12.30 19.88 -8.19
CA PRO A 88 11.38 20.98 -8.43
C PRO A 88 10.60 21.37 -7.17
N PHE A 89 10.23 22.65 -7.06
CA PHE A 89 9.20 23.10 -6.13
C PHE A 89 7.85 23.06 -6.82
N SER A 90 6.80 22.66 -6.10
CA SER A 90 5.46 22.52 -6.67
C SER A 90 4.39 23.00 -5.70
N TRP A 91 3.40 23.71 -6.23
CA TRP A 91 2.24 24.21 -5.51
C TRP A 91 0.98 23.66 -6.16
N THR A 92 0.20 22.90 -5.39
CA THR A 92 -1.07 22.33 -5.87
C THR A 92 -2.22 23.01 -5.14
N GLU A 93 -3.16 23.56 -5.89
CA GLU A 93 -4.37 24.16 -5.33
C GLU A 93 -5.33 23.07 -4.83
N ARG A 94 -6.00 23.33 -3.70
CA ARG A 94 -6.97 22.42 -3.09
C ARG A 94 -7.98 21.88 -4.12
N GLY A 95 -8.14 20.55 -4.11
CA GLY A 95 -9.04 19.86 -5.03
C GLY A 95 -8.51 19.72 -6.47
N GLY A 96 -7.25 20.08 -6.72
CA GLY A 96 -6.61 19.87 -8.03
C GLY A 96 -7.09 20.85 -9.09
N LYS A 97 -7.45 22.08 -8.69
CA LYS A 97 -7.94 23.12 -9.60
C LYS A 97 -6.83 23.70 -10.46
N SER A 98 -5.71 24.03 -9.84
CA SER A 98 -4.52 24.55 -10.52
C SER A 98 -3.24 24.02 -9.90
N TYR A 99 -2.15 24.14 -10.66
CA TYR A 99 -0.82 23.66 -10.30
C TYR A 99 0.25 24.59 -10.85
N VAL A 100 1.26 24.86 -10.03
CA VAL A 100 2.47 25.60 -10.43
C VAL A 100 3.69 24.81 -10.03
N GLN A 101 4.68 24.69 -10.92
CA GLN A 101 5.98 24.08 -10.62
C GLN A 101 7.11 24.97 -11.14
N ILE A 102 8.14 25.15 -10.33
CA ILE A 102 9.37 25.87 -10.72
C ILE A 102 10.52 24.86 -10.77
N THR A 103 11.22 24.83 -11.91
CA THR A 103 12.31 23.88 -12.19
C THR A 103 13.49 24.59 -12.82
N HIS A 104 14.70 24.39 -12.29
CA HIS A 104 15.93 24.75 -12.99
C HIS A 104 16.32 23.64 -13.98
N VAL A 105 16.75 24.01 -15.19
CA VAL A 105 17.19 23.07 -16.24
C VAL A 105 18.62 23.34 -16.68
N GLY A 106 19.47 22.30 -16.69
CA GLY A 106 20.87 22.38 -17.12
C GLY A 106 21.13 21.89 -18.55
N THR A 107 22.40 21.84 -18.93
CA THR A 107 22.90 21.55 -20.28
C THR A 107 22.75 20.10 -20.74
N ASP A 108 22.66 19.14 -19.83
CA ASP A 108 22.62 17.71 -20.13
C ASP A 108 21.21 17.26 -20.56
N LEU A 109 20.25 18.18 -20.56
CA LEU A 109 18.91 17.99 -21.10
C LEU A 109 18.78 18.57 -22.52
N CYS A 110 19.87 19.06 -23.10
CA CYS A 110 19.88 19.66 -24.42
C CYS A 110 19.78 18.63 -25.56
N GLY A 111 19.03 18.98 -26.61
CA GLY A 111 19.05 18.25 -27.88
C GLY A 111 20.04 18.85 -28.89
N HIS A 112 20.18 20.17 -28.84
CA HIS A 112 21.19 20.95 -29.55
C HIS A 112 21.96 21.77 -28.51
N MET A 113 23.23 22.08 -28.74
CA MET A 113 24.03 22.87 -27.78
C MET A 113 23.26 24.12 -27.29
N GLY A 114 23.03 24.18 -25.98
CA GLY A 114 22.34 25.27 -25.29
C GLY A 114 20.82 25.27 -25.33
N ILE A 115 20.17 24.36 -26.07
CA ILE A 115 18.71 24.30 -26.23
C ILE A 115 18.18 22.98 -25.65
N ILE A 116 17.33 23.10 -24.64
CA ILE A 116 16.63 21.98 -23.98
C ILE A 116 15.83 21.19 -25.02
N HIS A 117 15.98 19.88 -25.00
CA HIS A 117 15.29 18.98 -25.93
C HIS A 117 13.77 19.09 -25.74
N GLY A 118 13.00 19.23 -26.82
CA GLY A 118 11.54 19.36 -26.75
C GLY A 118 10.86 18.21 -26.00
N GLY A 119 11.38 16.99 -26.13
CA GLY A 119 10.92 15.82 -25.36
C GLY A 119 11.03 15.97 -23.84
N PHE A 120 11.95 16.80 -23.32
CA PHE A 120 11.99 17.12 -21.90
C PHE A 120 10.79 18.00 -21.49
N LEU A 121 10.47 19.02 -22.29
CA LEU A 121 9.29 19.86 -22.06
C LEU A 121 8.00 19.03 -22.16
N ALA A 122 7.92 18.10 -23.11
CA ALA A 122 6.82 17.15 -23.20
C ALA A 122 6.68 16.30 -21.94
N THR A 123 7.80 15.79 -21.41
CA THR A 123 7.83 15.01 -20.17
C THR A 123 7.36 15.83 -18.96
N MET A 124 7.80 17.09 -18.86
CA MET A 124 7.33 18.02 -17.82
C MET A 124 5.83 18.30 -17.94
N LEU A 125 5.32 18.55 -19.15
CA LEU A 125 3.90 18.81 -19.39
C LEU A 125 3.05 17.58 -19.03
N ASP A 126 3.48 16.39 -19.44
CA ASP A 126 2.80 15.15 -19.09
C ASP A 126 2.70 14.97 -17.57
N GLU A 127 3.82 15.05 -16.85
CA GLU A 127 3.81 14.88 -15.40
C GLU A 127 3.08 16.02 -14.67
N GLY A 128 3.35 17.28 -15.03
CA GLY A 128 2.80 18.45 -14.36
C GLY A 128 1.28 18.57 -14.51
N LEU A 129 0.76 18.32 -15.71
CA LEU A 129 -0.69 18.34 -15.94
C LEU A 129 -1.37 17.14 -15.24
N ALA A 130 -0.71 15.98 -15.17
CA ALA A 130 -1.21 14.84 -14.39
C ALA A 130 -1.33 15.22 -12.90
N ARG A 131 -0.26 15.78 -12.32
CA ARG A 131 -0.22 16.22 -10.92
C ARG A 131 -1.29 17.24 -10.58
N CYS A 132 -1.59 18.15 -11.50
CA CYS A 132 -2.67 19.12 -11.35
C CYS A 132 -4.02 18.45 -11.06
N CYS A 133 -4.39 17.44 -11.85
CA CYS A 133 -5.71 16.82 -11.75
C CYS A 133 -5.79 15.62 -10.80
N PHE A 134 -4.67 15.11 -10.28
CA PHE A 134 -4.68 13.97 -9.36
C PHE A 134 -5.66 14.17 -8.20
N PRO A 135 -5.67 15.29 -7.44
CA PRO A 135 -6.61 15.44 -6.33
C PRO A 135 -8.08 15.45 -6.74
N ALA A 136 -8.38 15.69 -8.02
CA ALA A 136 -9.74 15.69 -8.57
C ALA A 136 -10.18 14.32 -9.11
N LEU A 137 -9.24 13.39 -9.29
CA LEU A 137 -9.49 12.06 -9.84
C LEU A 137 -9.69 11.02 -8.73
N PRO A 138 -10.51 9.97 -8.99
CA PRO A 138 -10.62 8.84 -8.07
C PRO A 138 -9.25 8.23 -7.73
N TYR A 139 -9.06 7.97 -6.42
CA TYR A 139 -7.83 7.41 -5.85
C TYR A 139 -6.57 8.26 -6.01
N ASN A 140 -6.71 9.52 -6.41
CA ASN A 140 -5.63 10.48 -6.65
C ASN A 140 -4.63 10.03 -7.73
N VAL A 141 -5.12 9.37 -8.78
CA VAL A 141 -4.28 8.86 -9.88
C VAL A 141 -4.97 9.02 -11.23
N GLY A 142 -4.17 9.35 -12.24
CA GLY A 142 -4.58 9.43 -13.64
C GLY A 142 -3.45 8.97 -14.55
N LEU A 143 -3.81 8.30 -15.63
CA LEU A 143 -2.90 7.97 -16.73
C LEU A 143 -3.25 8.83 -17.95
N THR A 144 -2.23 9.27 -18.66
CA THR A 144 -2.35 10.10 -19.86
C THR A 144 -3.01 9.29 -20.97
N ALA A 145 -4.19 9.71 -21.40
CA ALA A 145 -4.91 9.11 -22.53
C ALA A 145 -4.72 9.91 -23.82
N LYS A 146 -4.55 11.23 -23.71
CA LYS A 146 -4.19 12.12 -24.82
C LYS A 146 -3.33 13.26 -24.26
N LEU A 147 -2.29 13.64 -24.99
CA LEU A 147 -1.49 14.84 -24.75
C LEU A 147 -1.22 15.51 -26.09
N GLU A 148 -1.56 16.80 -26.20
CA GLU A 148 -1.32 17.61 -27.38
C GLU A 148 -0.48 18.83 -26.97
N ILE A 149 0.67 19.02 -27.64
CA ILE A 149 1.65 20.04 -27.25
C ILE A 149 1.94 20.94 -28.44
N ASN A 150 1.96 22.24 -28.19
CA ASN A 150 2.36 23.26 -29.15
C ASN A 150 3.61 23.98 -28.63
N TYR A 151 4.76 23.73 -29.26
CA TYR A 151 6.00 24.46 -28.98
C TYR A 151 5.94 25.85 -29.59
N LYS A 152 6.28 26.87 -28.80
CA LYS A 152 6.16 28.30 -29.16
C LYS A 152 7.50 28.97 -29.31
N ALA A 153 8.48 28.62 -28.47
CA ALA A 153 9.82 29.18 -28.48
C ALA A 153 10.85 28.16 -27.95
N PRO A 154 12.13 28.26 -28.34
CA PRO A 154 13.18 27.39 -27.83
C PRO A 154 13.40 27.64 -26.32
N ALA A 155 13.47 26.56 -25.55
CA ALA A 155 13.86 26.62 -24.15
C ALA A 155 15.39 26.52 -24.04
N MET A 156 16.05 27.58 -23.58
CA MET A 156 17.49 27.59 -23.32
C MET A 156 17.85 26.77 -22.06
N ALA A 157 19.07 26.26 -21.99
CA ALA A 157 19.62 25.66 -20.76
C ALA A 157 20.08 26.74 -19.76
N ASN A 158 20.31 26.31 -18.51
CA ASN A 158 20.71 27.14 -17.37
C ASN A 158 19.72 28.27 -17.03
N GLN A 159 18.43 27.98 -17.15
CA GLN A 159 17.35 28.88 -16.77
C GLN A 159 16.33 28.18 -15.87
N TYR A 160 15.39 28.96 -15.35
CA TYR A 160 14.25 28.47 -14.59
C TYR A 160 13.00 28.48 -15.45
N LEU A 161 12.28 27.37 -15.40
CA LEU A 161 11.01 27.17 -16.08
C LEU A 161 9.89 27.15 -15.06
N VAL A 162 8.76 27.75 -15.43
CA VAL A 162 7.51 27.67 -14.67
C VAL A 162 6.52 26.85 -15.49
N LEU A 163 6.06 25.74 -14.94
CA LEU A 163 4.91 25.02 -15.47
C LEU A 163 3.66 25.50 -14.73
N ARG A 164 2.63 25.89 -15.48
CA ARG A 164 1.29 26.20 -14.95
C ARG A 164 0.28 25.25 -15.57
N ALA A 165 -0.65 24.75 -14.78
CA ALA A 165 -1.73 23.91 -15.26
C ALA A 165 -3.03 24.19 -14.53
N THR A 166 -4.14 23.94 -15.21
CA THR A 166 -5.51 24.11 -14.72
C THR A 166 -6.34 22.91 -15.14
N THR A 167 -7.02 22.28 -14.17
CA THR A 167 -8.02 21.26 -14.48
C THR A 167 -9.28 21.94 -14.98
N VAL A 168 -9.55 21.84 -16.28
CA VAL A 168 -10.68 22.53 -16.93
C VAL A 168 -12.00 21.80 -16.74
N LYS A 169 -11.97 20.47 -16.62
CA LYS A 169 -13.17 19.64 -16.53
C LYS A 169 -12.87 18.29 -15.87
N VAL A 170 -13.81 17.78 -15.08
CA VAL A 170 -13.76 16.44 -14.49
C VAL A 170 -15.10 15.74 -14.67
N GLU A 171 -15.08 14.52 -15.21
CA GLU A 171 -16.27 13.67 -15.37
C GLU A 171 -15.96 12.23 -14.96
N GLY A 172 -16.41 11.84 -13.77
CA GLY A 172 -16.20 10.50 -13.22
C GLY A 172 -14.71 10.18 -13.06
N ARG A 173 -14.17 9.34 -13.96
CA ARG A 173 -12.75 8.94 -13.97
C ARG A 173 -11.88 9.76 -14.93
N LYS A 174 -12.43 10.77 -15.60
CA LYS A 174 -11.74 11.55 -16.64
C LYS A 174 -11.49 12.98 -16.16
N ALA A 175 -10.30 13.50 -16.41
CA ALA A 175 -9.96 14.91 -16.19
C ALA A 175 -9.32 15.49 -17.45
N TRP A 176 -9.77 16.68 -17.84
CA TRP A 176 -9.18 17.48 -18.89
C TRP A 176 -8.38 18.59 -18.24
N VAL A 177 -7.15 18.78 -18.71
CA VAL A 177 -6.19 19.72 -18.13
C VAL A 177 -5.54 20.51 -19.25
N GLU A 178 -5.42 21.82 -19.04
CA GLU A 178 -4.65 22.70 -19.91
C GLU A 178 -3.46 23.26 -19.13
N GLY A 179 -2.38 23.56 -19.83
CA GLY A 179 -1.22 24.15 -19.18
C GLY A 179 -0.18 24.69 -20.14
N GLN A 180 0.86 25.29 -19.57
CA GLN A 180 1.97 25.86 -20.31
C GLN A 180 3.27 25.78 -19.52
N ILE A 181 4.38 25.80 -20.25
CA ILE A 181 5.72 26.07 -19.70
C ILE A 181 6.15 27.44 -20.19
N GLU A 182 6.62 28.27 -19.27
CA GLU A 182 7.12 29.62 -19.51
C GLU A 182 8.45 29.85 -18.79
N THR A 183 9.19 30.88 -19.19
CA THR A 183 10.39 31.33 -18.47
C THR A 183 10.00 31.97 -17.14
N LEU A 184 10.78 31.73 -16.08
CA LEU A 184 10.68 32.54 -14.86
C LEU A 184 11.35 33.91 -15.11
N PRO A 185 10.63 35.04 -15.02
CA PRO A 185 11.22 36.37 -15.23
C PRO A 185 12.32 36.65 -14.20
N ALA A 186 13.46 37.20 -14.65
CA ALA A 186 14.58 37.49 -13.76
C ALA A 186 14.45 38.86 -13.07
N GLU A 187 13.73 39.79 -13.70
CA GLU A 187 13.54 41.17 -13.26
C GLU A 187 12.06 41.49 -13.05
N GLU A 188 11.78 42.38 -12.10
CA GLU A 188 10.42 42.84 -11.84
C GLU A 188 9.88 43.61 -13.05
N GLY A 189 8.72 43.20 -13.56
CA GLY A 189 8.10 43.78 -14.78
C GLY A 189 8.47 43.10 -16.10
N GLN A 190 9.45 42.18 -16.11
CA GLN A 190 9.71 41.35 -17.28
C GLN A 190 8.57 40.34 -17.49
N GLN A 191 8.06 40.27 -18.72
CA GLN A 191 7.01 39.32 -19.08
C GLN A 191 7.58 37.91 -19.31
N PRO A 192 6.93 36.86 -18.79
CA PRO A 192 7.35 35.49 -19.07
C PRO A 192 7.14 35.15 -20.55
N VAL A 193 8.09 34.43 -21.14
CA VAL A 193 7.98 33.91 -22.51
C VAL A 193 7.39 32.52 -22.45
N VAL A 194 6.24 32.32 -23.11
CA VAL A 194 5.63 30.99 -23.24
C VAL A 194 6.46 30.15 -24.20
N LEU A 195 6.95 29.00 -23.72
CA LEU A 195 7.83 28.09 -24.45
C LEU A 195 7.05 26.94 -25.08
N ALA A 196 6.04 26.43 -24.37
CA ALA A 196 5.13 25.40 -24.87
C ALA A 196 3.76 25.50 -24.18
N THR A 197 2.70 25.16 -24.90
CA THR A 197 1.35 24.98 -24.34
C THR A 197 0.88 23.56 -24.56
N ALA A 198 -0.01 23.06 -23.70
CA ALA A 198 -0.58 21.73 -23.84
C ALA A 198 -2.04 21.62 -23.40
N SER A 199 -2.74 20.67 -24.00
CA SER A 199 -4.00 20.14 -23.50
C SER A 199 -3.89 18.63 -23.36
N ALA A 200 -4.49 18.08 -22.30
CA ALA A 200 -4.38 16.68 -21.97
C ALA A 200 -5.68 16.11 -21.41
N LEU A 201 -5.86 14.80 -21.62
CA LEU A 201 -6.90 13.98 -21.02
C LEU A 201 -6.23 12.92 -20.15
N TYR A 202 -6.56 12.92 -18.86
CA TYR A 202 -6.16 11.88 -17.91
C TYR A 202 -7.34 11.00 -17.54
N ILE A 203 -7.08 9.70 -17.37
CA ILE A 203 -8.09 8.73 -16.97
C ILE A 203 -7.59 7.92 -15.77
N SER A 204 -8.33 7.95 -14.67
CA SER A 204 -8.07 7.09 -13.51
C SER A 204 -8.32 5.61 -13.88
N PRO A 205 -7.31 4.72 -13.77
CA PRO A 205 -7.44 3.32 -14.17
C PRO A 205 -8.44 2.57 -13.26
N ARG A 206 -9.20 1.63 -13.83
CA ARG A 206 -10.19 0.84 -13.06
C ARG A 206 -9.54 -0.04 -11.97
N GLN A 207 -8.28 -0.40 -12.17
CA GLN A 207 -7.47 -1.20 -11.26
C GLN A 207 -6.72 -0.34 -10.23
N ALA A 208 -6.92 0.99 -10.21
CA ALA A 208 -6.26 1.92 -9.27
C ALA A 208 -6.25 1.45 -7.79
N PRO A 209 -7.30 0.81 -7.24
CA PRO A 209 -7.25 0.29 -5.87
C PRO A 209 -6.18 -0.78 -5.62
N MET A 210 -5.75 -1.50 -6.66
CA MET A 210 -4.79 -2.61 -6.59
C MET A 210 -3.38 -2.21 -7.05
N MET A 211 -3.19 -0.98 -7.54
CA MET A 211 -1.89 -0.52 -8.01
C MET A 211 -1.04 -0.02 -6.83
N ALA A 212 0.23 -0.43 -6.79
CA ALA A 212 1.20 0.14 -5.87
C ALA A 212 1.31 1.65 -6.11
N LYS A 213 1.02 2.46 -5.08
CA LYS A 213 1.09 3.92 -5.19
C LYS A 213 2.54 4.36 -5.15
N VAL A 214 3.03 4.94 -6.26
CA VAL A 214 4.35 5.60 -6.30
C VAL A 214 4.39 6.81 -5.37
N TYR A 215 3.23 7.41 -5.09
CA TYR A 215 3.04 8.51 -4.15
C TYR A 215 1.85 8.17 -3.22
N PRO A 216 2.09 7.61 -2.03
CA PRO A 216 1.00 7.34 -1.08
C PRO A 216 0.42 8.68 -0.58
N PRO A 217 -0.89 8.74 -0.25
CA PRO A 217 -1.54 9.97 0.18
C PRO A 217 -0.90 10.53 1.45
N SER A 218 -0.61 11.84 1.47
CA SER A 218 0.18 12.56 2.49
C SER A 218 -0.51 12.74 3.85
N ASN A 219 -1.68 12.16 4.10
CA ASN A 219 -2.51 12.50 5.25
C ASN A 219 -2.65 11.38 6.29
N ILE A 220 -1.86 10.31 6.21
CA ILE A 220 -1.87 9.23 7.21
C ILE A 220 -0.46 9.05 7.75
N THR A 221 -0.12 9.84 8.77
CA THR A 221 1.05 9.63 9.60
C THR A 221 0.69 8.67 10.72
N TRP A 222 1.42 7.56 10.87
CA TRP A 222 1.34 6.76 12.10
C TRP A 222 1.81 7.62 13.27
N HIS A 223 0.96 7.79 14.29
CA HIS A 223 1.39 8.44 15.52
C HIS A 223 2.42 7.56 16.25
N PRO A 224 3.44 8.14 16.90
CA PRO A 224 4.29 7.40 17.83
C PRO A 224 3.41 6.65 18.84
N SER A 225 3.59 5.34 18.94
CA SER A 225 2.75 4.47 19.78
C SER A 225 3.60 3.47 20.54
N LEU A 226 2.98 2.83 21.54
CA LEU A 226 3.60 1.76 22.33
C LEU A 226 4.17 0.68 21.41
N THR A 227 5.44 0.32 21.61
CA THR A 227 6.08 -0.75 20.82
C THR A 227 5.41 -2.09 21.10
N ARG A 228 5.46 -3.04 20.14
CA ARG A 228 4.88 -4.38 20.40
C ARG A 228 5.63 -5.12 21.50
N HIS A 229 6.93 -4.87 21.66
CA HIS A 229 7.72 -5.41 22.75
C HIS A 229 7.16 -4.97 24.12
N GLU A 230 6.97 -3.67 24.32
CA GLU A 230 6.37 -3.12 25.55
C GLU A 230 4.95 -3.66 25.77
N ARG A 231 4.14 -3.74 24.70
CA ARG A 231 2.78 -4.31 24.77
C ARG A 231 2.82 -5.75 25.27
N ASN A 232 3.65 -6.60 24.67
CA ASN A 232 3.77 -8.00 25.04
C ASN A 232 4.24 -8.17 26.49
N GLN A 233 5.19 -7.33 26.96
CA GLN A 233 5.64 -7.34 28.35
C GLN A 233 4.51 -6.95 29.32
N LEU A 234 3.80 -5.86 29.04
CA LEU A 234 2.69 -5.38 29.89
C LEU A 234 1.51 -6.36 29.92
N ARG A 235 1.24 -7.03 28.80
CA ARG A 235 0.20 -8.07 28.69
C ARG A 235 0.66 -9.43 29.19
N ARG A 236 1.96 -9.63 29.43
CA ARG A 236 2.60 -10.92 29.76
C ARG A 236 2.25 -12.02 28.77
N GLN A 237 2.08 -11.66 27.51
CA GLN A 237 1.63 -12.55 26.45
C GLN A 237 2.12 -12.03 25.10
N ARG A 238 2.44 -12.95 24.19
CA ARG A 238 2.67 -12.65 22.77
C ARG A 238 1.42 -12.98 21.97
N GLY A 239 1.07 -12.14 21.02
CA GLY A 239 0.02 -12.46 20.05
C GLY A 239 0.60 -13.13 18.81
N PHE A 240 -0.23 -13.97 18.19
CA PHE A 240 0.08 -14.70 16.96
C PHE A 240 -1.23 -15.19 16.34
N THR A 241 -1.16 -15.69 15.11
CA THR A 241 -2.31 -16.20 14.38
C THR A 241 -2.20 -17.70 14.16
N VAL A 242 -3.23 -18.44 14.56
CA VAL A 242 -3.48 -19.83 14.17
C VAL A 242 -4.51 -19.82 13.05
N TRP A 243 -4.06 -20.13 11.83
CA TRP A 243 -4.84 -20.07 10.62
C TRP A 243 -5.32 -21.46 10.20
N PHE A 244 -6.57 -21.80 10.49
CA PHE A 244 -7.14 -23.07 10.05
C PHE A 244 -7.58 -22.98 8.57
N THR A 245 -7.16 -23.95 7.77
CA THR A 245 -7.61 -24.15 6.38
C THR A 245 -8.08 -25.59 6.17
N GLY A 246 -9.04 -25.81 5.28
CA GLY A 246 -9.62 -27.13 5.03
C GLY A 246 -11.03 -27.06 4.43
N LEU A 247 -11.51 -28.18 3.90
CA LEU A 247 -12.84 -28.32 3.30
C LEU A 247 -13.98 -27.89 4.24
N SER A 248 -15.17 -27.59 3.72
CA SER A 248 -16.36 -27.46 4.56
C SER A 248 -16.58 -28.74 5.39
N ALA A 249 -17.15 -28.66 6.58
CA ALA A 249 -17.36 -29.81 7.48
C ALA A 249 -16.09 -30.63 7.88
N SER A 250 -14.87 -30.13 7.59
CA SER A 250 -13.61 -30.75 8.05
C SER A 250 -13.37 -30.67 9.55
N GLY A 251 -14.13 -29.85 10.29
CA GLY A 251 -13.98 -29.71 11.75
C GLY A 251 -13.18 -28.48 12.21
N LYS A 252 -12.79 -27.57 11.30
CA LYS A 252 -12.07 -26.31 11.63
C LYS A 252 -12.67 -25.56 12.81
N SER A 253 -13.96 -25.20 12.74
CA SER A 253 -14.61 -24.42 13.79
C SER A 253 -14.73 -25.21 15.09
N THR A 254 -14.93 -26.52 15.04
CA THR A 254 -14.97 -27.39 16.22
C THR A 254 -13.64 -27.39 16.95
N VAL A 255 -12.54 -27.61 16.23
CA VAL A 255 -11.18 -27.60 16.80
C VAL A 255 -10.79 -26.19 17.26
N ALA A 256 -11.12 -25.15 16.49
CA ALA A 256 -10.83 -23.77 16.86
C ALA A 256 -11.56 -23.33 18.14
N THR A 257 -12.82 -23.73 18.33
CA THR A 257 -13.57 -23.46 19.56
C THR A 257 -12.97 -24.18 20.76
N ALA A 258 -12.61 -25.46 20.62
CA ALA A 258 -11.98 -26.22 21.69
C ALA A 258 -10.59 -25.66 22.05
N LEU A 259 -9.81 -25.24 21.05
CA LEU A 259 -8.52 -24.58 21.24
C LEU A 259 -8.68 -23.22 21.93
N GLU A 260 -9.65 -22.41 21.52
CA GLU A 260 -9.97 -21.12 22.17
C GLU A 260 -10.26 -21.32 23.66
N GLN A 261 -11.13 -22.28 24.00
CA GLN A 261 -11.42 -22.62 25.38
C GLN A 261 -10.17 -23.06 26.13
N HIS A 262 -9.35 -23.93 25.55
CA HIS A 262 -8.12 -24.40 26.20
C HIS A 262 -7.14 -23.25 26.49
N LEU A 263 -6.88 -22.38 25.51
CA LEU A 263 -5.98 -21.22 25.68
C LEU A 263 -6.50 -20.26 26.75
N LEU A 264 -7.81 -20.02 26.82
CA LEU A 264 -8.42 -19.19 27.87
C LEU A 264 -8.25 -19.82 29.27
N HIS A 265 -8.34 -21.15 29.40
CA HIS A 265 -8.06 -21.84 30.67
C HIS A 265 -6.59 -21.73 31.10
N LEU A 266 -5.66 -21.55 30.16
CA LEU A 266 -4.25 -21.23 30.43
C LEU A 266 -4.04 -19.74 30.81
N GLY A 267 -5.12 -18.96 30.90
CA GLY A 267 -5.07 -17.52 31.19
C GLY A 267 -4.64 -16.66 30.01
N LEU A 268 -4.59 -17.22 28.80
CA LEU A 268 -4.17 -16.51 27.59
C LEU A 268 -5.37 -15.86 26.89
N ALA A 269 -5.20 -14.63 26.44
CA ALA A 269 -6.18 -13.96 25.58
C ALA A 269 -6.18 -14.61 24.19
N ALA A 270 -7.27 -15.25 23.82
CA ALA A 270 -7.50 -15.81 22.49
C ALA A 270 -8.85 -15.34 21.95
N TYR A 271 -8.97 -15.21 20.62
CA TYR A 271 -10.23 -14.84 19.98
C TYR A 271 -10.38 -15.50 18.62
N ARG A 272 -11.54 -16.11 18.40
CA ARG A 272 -11.87 -16.82 17.16
C ARG A 272 -12.57 -15.92 16.15
N LEU A 273 -12.04 -15.92 14.93
CA LEU A 273 -12.59 -15.27 13.74
C LEU A 273 -13.17 -16.36 12.82
N ASP A 274 -14.47 -16.33 12.57
CA ASP A 274 -15.15 -17.34 11.77
C ASP A 274 -16.27 -16.78 10.88
N GLY A 275 -16.94 -17.69 10.17
CA GLY A 275 -18.06 -17.34 9.32
C GLY A 275 -19.25 -16.74 10.08
N ASP A 276 -19.43 -17.05 11.35
CA ASP A 276 -20.59 -16.62 12.12
C ASP A 276 -20.42 -15.18 12.63
N ASN A 277 -19.23 -14.80 13.09
CA ASN A 277 -18.97 -13.45 13.60
C ASN A 277 -18.41 -12.45 12.57
N VAL A 278 -17.77 -12.91 11.49
CA VAL A 278 -17.24 -12.01 10.44
C VAL A 278 -18.24 -11.80 9.31
N ARG A 279 -18.91 -12.87 8.84
CA ARG A 279 -19.64 -12.82 7.57
C ARG A 279 -20.94 -12.03 7.62
N PHE A 280 -21.58 -11.96 8.78
CA PHE A 280 -22.79 -11.15 8.97
C PHE A 280 -22.49 -9.75 9.51
N GLY A 281 -21.23 -9.46 9.86
CA GLY A 281 -20.76 -8.18 10.37
C GLY A 281 -19.86 -7.46 9.37
N LEU A 282 -18.55 -7.59 9.55
CA LEU A 282 -17.51 -6.93 8.75
C LEU A 282 -17.61 -7.24 7.24
N ASN A 283 -17.96 -8.49 6.90
CA ASN A 283 -17.96 -8.99 5.52
C ASN A 283 -19.38 -9.20 4.96
N LYS A 284 -20.39 -8.51 5.51
CA LYS A 284 -21.80 -8.66 5.11
C LYS A 284 -22.09 -8.21 3.67
N ASP A 285 -21.20 -7.41 3.08
CA ASP A 285 -21.27 -6.92 1.70
C ASP A 285 -20.73 -7.95 0.68
N LEU A 286 -20.09 -9.03 1.13
CA LEU A 286 -19.41 -9.99 0.27
C LEU A 286 -20.27 -11.24 0.00
N GLY A 287 -20.37 -11.60 -1.28
CA GLY A 287 -21.02 -12.82 -1.75
C GLY A 287 -20.15 -14.07 -1.63
N PHE A 288 -20.28 -14.98 -2.61
CA PHE A 288 -19.53 -16.25 -2.68
C PHE A 288 -18.74 -16.40 -3.97
N SER A 289 -18.67 -15.36 -4.81
CA SER A 289 -17.83 -15.37 -6.01
C SER A 289 -16.36 -15.49 -5.65
N GLU A 290 -15.50 -15.89 -6.59
CA GLU A 290 -14.05 -15.92 -6.39
C GLU A 290 -13.53 -14.59 -5.86
N LYS A 291 -13.87 -13.47 -6.52
CA LYS A 291 -13.47 -12.13 -6.07
C LYS A 291 -13.89 -11.82 -4.63
N ASP A 292 -15.12 -12.17 -4.26
CA ASP A 292 -15.63 -11.96 -2.90
C ASP A 292 -14.91 -12.84 -1.88
N ARG A 293 -14.49 -14.05 -2.26
CA ARG A 293 -13.70 -14.94 -1.40
C ARG A 293 -12.31 -14.36 -1.14
N ASN A 294 -11.65 -13.89 -2.18
CA ASN A 294 -10.31 -13.31 -2.05
C ASN A 294 -10.36 -12.06 -1.16
N GLU A 295 -11.33 -11.17 -1.37
CA GLU A 295 -11.52 -9.99 -0.52
C GLU A 295 -11.93 -10.36 0.91
N ASN A 296 -12.77 -11.40 1.09
CA ASN A 296 -13.12 -11.92 2.41
C ASN A 296 -11.87 -12.37 3.17
N ILE A 297 -11.02 -13.20 2.55
CA ILE A 297 -9.77 -13.68 3.16
C ILE A 297 -8.80 -12.54 3.42
N ARG A 298 -8.66 -11.58 2.49
CA ARG A 298 -7.82 -10.38 2.69
C ARG A 298 -8.25 -9.58 3.92
N ARG A 299 -9.55 -9.29 4.08
CA ARG A 299 -10.08 -8.57 5.26
C ARG A 299 -9.83 -9.35 6.56
N ILE A 300 -10.05 -10.66 6.54
CA ILE A 300 -9.81 -11.52 7.71
C ILE A 300 -8.32 -11.53 8.08
N ALA A 301 -7.43 -11.56 7.10
CA ALA A 301 -5.99 -11.52 7.34
C ALA A 301 -5.55 -10.22 8.05
N GLU A 302 -6.07 -9.08 7.61
CA GLU A 302 -5.83 -7.78 8.26
C GLU A 302 -6.36 -7.76 9.70
N VAL A 303 -7.59 -8.25 9.92
CA VAL A 303 -8.17 -8.30 11.27
C VAL A 303 -7.39 -9.26 12.17
N ALA A 304 -7.02 -10.45 11.67
CA ALA A 304 -6.21 -11.39 12.43
C ALA A 304 -4.85 -10.79 12.81
N LYS A 305 -4.22 -10.03 11.90
CA LYS A 305 -3.00 -9.27 12.20
C LYS A 305 -3.23 -8.29 13.34
N LEU A 306 -4.32 -7.52 13.32
CA LEU A 306 -4.63 -6.56 14.40
C LEU A 306 -4.81 -7.26 15.77
N PHE A 307 -5.46 -8.43 15.80
CA PHE A 307 -5.56 -9.22 17.03
C PHE A 307 -4.18 -9.72 17.49
N ALA A 308 -3.37 -10.27 16.59
CA ALA A 308 -2.01 -10.71 16.92
C ALA A 308 -1.11 -9.56 17.41
N ASP A 309 -1.18 -8.40 16.75
CA ASP A 309 -0.43 -7.20 17.13
C ASP A 309 -0.86 -6.64 18.50
N SER A 310 -2.13 -6.86 18.88
CA SER A 310 -2.69 -6.50 20.19
C SER A 310 -2.25 -7.41 21.35
N SER A 311 -1.34 -8.36 21.10
CA SER A 311 -0.95 -9.43 22.02
C SER A 311 -2.05 -10.47 22.28
N THR A 312 -2.99 -10.67 21.34
CA THR A 312 -4.06 -11.68 21.42
C THR A 312 -3.78 -12.83 20.44
N ILE A 313 -4.14 -14.06 20.81
CA ILE A 313 -4.04 -15.22 19.91
C ILE A 313 -5.25 -15.23 18.98
N ALA A 314 -5.06 -14.91 17.70
CA ALA A 314 -6.11 -14.91 16.71
C ALA A 314 -6.31 -16.34 16.13
N LEU A 315 -7.53 -16.87 16.20
CA LEU A 315 -7.85 -18.20 15.66
C LEU A 315 -8.80 -18.05 14.47
N THR A 316 -8.32 -18.24 13.25
CA THR A 316 -9.16 -18.06 12.04
C THR A 316 -9.67 -19.42 11.55
N SER A 317 -10.99 -19.56 11.29
CA SER A 317 -11.59 -20.84 10.90
C SER A 317 -12.35 -20.80 9.56
N PHE A 318 -11.70 -20.26 8.53
CA PHE A 318 -12.25 -20.12 7.19
C PHE A 318 -11.78 -21.24 6.25
N ILE A 319 -12.53 -21.51 5.18
CA ILE A 319 -12.10 -22.49 4.18
C ILE A 319 -10.76 -22.09 3.56
N SER A 320 -10.59 -20.80 3.24
CA SER A 320 -9.38 -20.21 2.62
C SER A 320 -8.82 -21.10 1.49
N PRO A 321 -9.59 -21.36 0.42
CA PRO A 321 -9.32 -22.45 -0.50
C PRO A 321 -8.09 -22.25 -1.40
N TYR A 322 -7.69 -21.00 -1.66
CA TYR A 322 -6.60 -20.68 -2.56
C TYR A 322 -5.28 -20.49 -1.79
N ARG A 323 -4.20 -21.12 -2.25
CA ARG A 323 -2.87 -20.97 -1.64
C ARG A 323 -2.39 -19.53 -1.68
N ALA A 324 -2.64 -18.82 -2.79
CA ALA A 324 -2.24 -17.43 -2.96
C ALA A 324 -2.81 -16.52 -1.85
N ASP A 325 -4.09 -16.67 -1.50
CA ASP A 325 -4.72 -15.88 -0.44
C ASP A 325 -4.13 -16.19 0.94
N ARG A 326 -3.82 -17.47 1.22
CA ARG A 326 -3.17 -17.88 2.47
C ARG A 326 -1.73 -17.36 2.55
N GLN A 327 -1.01 -17.35 1.43
CA GLN A 327 0.32 -16.78 1.34
C GLN A 327 0.30 -15.26 1.59
N ILE A 328 -0.66 -14.53 1.00
CA ILE A 328 -0.85 -13.10 1.28
C ILE A 328 -1.09 -12.87 2.77
N ALA A 329 -1.94 -13.69 3.42
CA ALA A 329 -2.18 -13.59 4.85
C ALA A 329 -0.92 -13.84 5.67
N ARG A 330 -0.10 -14.83 5.29
CA ARG A 330 1.19 -15.14 5.92
C ARG A 330 2.19 -14.00 5.76
N ASP A 331 2.35 -13.47 4.54
CA ASP A 331 3.25 -12.36 4.23
C ASP A 331 2.88 -11.10 5.02
N LEU A 332 1.58 -10.86 5.18
CA LEU A 332 1.05 -9.75 5.96
C LEU A 332 1.44 -9.82 7.45
N HIS A 333 1.51 -11.02 8.02
CA HIS A 333 1.98 -11.26 9.40
C HIS A 333 3.51 -11.21 9.50
N ALA A 334 4.21 -11.66 8.45
CA ALA A 334 5.66 -11.58 8.38
C ALA A 334 6.15 -10.12 8.29
N ALA A 335 5.35 -9.23 7.70
CA ALA A 335 5.65 -7.81 7.61
C ALA A 335 5.53 -7.11 8.98
N ALA A 336 6.65 -6.54 9.45
CA ALA A 336 6.71 -5.77 10.68
C ALA A 336 5.70 -4.60 10.68
N SER A 337 4.91 -4.47 11.75
CA SER A 337 3.97 -3.36 11.93
C SER A 337 4.68 -2.02 12.16
N GLN A 338 5.82 -2.05 12.86
CA GLN A 338 6.66 -0.87 13.17
C GLN A 338 8.16 -1.16 12.99
N PRO A 339 9.02 -0.14 12.89
CA PRO A 339 10.47 -0.35 12.90
C PRO A 339 10.93 -1.06 14.19
N GLY A 340 11.74 -2.11 14.05
CA GLY A 340 12.24 -2.92 15.18
C GLY A 340 11.30 -4.03 15.69
N ASP A 341 10.09 -4.12 15.16
CA ASP A 341 9.16 -5.21 15.47
C ASP A 341 9.58 -6.54 14.82
N GLU A 342 9.54 -7.63 15.60
CA GLU A 342 9.66 -9.00 15.07
C GLU A 342 8.49 -9.37 14.12
N PRO A 343 8.62 -10.38 13.24
CA PRO A 343 7.46 -10.93 12.54
C PRO A 343 6.39 -11.45 13.51
N LEU A 344 5.10 -11.25 13.19
CA LEU A 344 4.01 -11.90 13.92
C LEU A 344 3.97 -13.38 13.52
N PRO A 345 4.03 -14.33 14.46
CA PRO A 345 3.97 -15.75 14.11
C PRO A 345 2.63 -16.08 13.43
N PHE A 346 2.71 -16.83 12.34
CA PHE A 346 1.58 -17.31 11.57
C PHE A 346 1.69 -18.83 11.46
N ILE A 347 0.71 -19.55 12.03
CA ILE A 347 0.70 -20.99 12.15
C ILE A 347 -0.47 -21.51 11.31
N GLU A 348 -0.17 -22.00 10.12
CA GLU A 348 -1.15 -22.61 9.23
C GLU A 348 -1.44 -24.04 9.67
N VAL A 349 -2.70 -24.29 10.03
CA VAL A 349 -3.21 -25.59 10.44
C VAL A 349 -4.06 -26.16 9.32
N PHE A 350 -3.54 -27.17 8.63
CA PHE A 350 -4.28 -27.91 7.64
C PHE A 350 -5.18 -28.95 8.30
N VAL A 351 -6.49 -28.74 8.19
CA VAL A 351 -7.52 -29.68 8.63
C VAL A 351 -7.86 -30.60 7.45
N ASP A 352 -7.04 -31.63 7.31
CA ASP A 352 -7.07 -32.57 6.19
C ASP A 352 -8.08 -33.68 6.46
N VAL A 353 -9.15 -33.71 5.66
CA VAL A 353 -10.08 -34.84 5.62
C VAL A 353 -10.43 -35.15 4.18
N PRO A 354 -10.65 -36.43 3.84
CA PRO A 354 -11.22 -36.79 2.55
C PRO A 354 -12.56 -36.11 2.30
N LEU A 355 -12.84 -35.76 1.05
CA LEU A 355 -14.09 -35.11 0.64
C LEU A 355 -15.31 -35.96 1.04
N GLU A 356 -15.22 -37.28 0.92
CA GLU A 356 -16.27 -38.22 1.24
C GLU A 356 -16.64 -38.17 2.73
N VAL A 357 -15.64 -37.97 3.60
CA VAL A 357 -15.86 -37.80 5.05
C VAL A 357 -16.55 -36.47 5.33
N ALA A 358 -16.13 -35.40 4.68
CA ALA A 358 -16.77 -34.09 4.80
C ALA A 358 -18.23 -34.09 4.32
N GLU A 359 -18.50 -34.74 3.18
CA GLU A 359 -19.84 -34.94 2.61
C GLU A 359 -20.72 -35.80 3.53
N LYS A 360 -20.17 -36.83 4.17
CA LYS A 360 -20.92 -37.65 5.13
C LYS A 360 -21.32 -36.86 6.39
N ARG A 361 -20.46 -35.93 6.84
CA ARG A 361 -20.72 -35.11 8.04
C ARG A 361 -21.83 -34.08 7.82
N ASP A 362 -21.76 -33.36 6.69
CA ASP A 362 -22.66 -32.29 6.22
C ASP A 362 -23.66 -31.68 7.24
N PRO A 363 -23.19 -31.09 8.35
CA PRO A 363 -24.06 -30.69 9.46
C PRO A 363 -25.00 -29.53 9.09
N LYS A 364 -24.66 -28.77 8.05
CA LYS A 364 -25.44 -27.64 7.54
C LYS A 364 -26.18 -27.97 6.23
N GLY A 365 -26.13 -29.22 5.76
CA GLY A 365 -26.77 -29.66 4.51
C GLY A 365 -26.23 -28.99 3.24
N LEU A 366 -25.02 -28.43 3.29
CA LEU A 366 -24.42 -27.63 2.21
C LEU A 366 -23.89 -28.52 1.09
N TYR A 367 -23.30 -29.67 1.41
CA TYR A 367 -22.82 -30.61 0.40
C TYR A 367 -23.97 -31.20 -0.40
N ARG A 368 -25.07 -31.57 0.26
CA ARG A 368 -26.29 -32.03 -0.43
C ARG A 368 -26.82 -30.99 -1.41
N LYS A 369 -26.93 -29.73 -0.98
CA LYS A 369 -27.38 -28.61 -1.83
C LYS A 369 -26.42 -28.31 -2.98
N ALA A 370 -25.11 -28.42 -2.74
CA ALA A 370 -24.10 -28.25 -3.78
C ALA A 370 -24.18 -29.35 -4.85
N ARG A 371 -24.34 -30.62 -4.44
CA ARG A 371 -24.54 -31.77 -5.35
C ARG A 371 -25.84 -31.65 -6.16
N ALA A 372 -26.89 -31.07 -5.57
CA ALA A 372 -28.16 -30.76 -6.25
C ALA A 372 -28.09 -29.54 -7.18
N GLY A 373 -26.96 -28.80 -7.22
CA GLY A 373 -26.80 -27.60 -8.05
C GLY A 373 -27.44 -26.33 -7.48
N GLU A 374 -28.00 -26.39 -6.26
CA GLU A 374 -28.62 -25.24 -5.58
C GLU A 374 -27.57 -24.23 -5.08
N ILE A 375 -26.38 -24.71 -4.72
CA ILE A 375 -25.23 -23.88 -4.35
C ILE A 375 -24.17 -23.98 -5.44
N LYS A 376 -23.95 -22.88 -6.16
CA LYS A 376 -22.91 -22.77 -7.18
C LYS A 376 -21.54 -22.54 -6.55
N GLU A 377 -20.48 -22.95 -7.26
CA GLU A 377 -19.07 -22.72 -6.91
C GLU A 377 -18.69 -23.25 -5.51
N PHE A 378 -19.28 -24.35 -5.06
CA PHE A 378 -19.02 -24.89 -3.73
C PHE A 378 -17.66 -25.58 -3.67
N THR A 379 -16.81 -25.16 -2.72
CA THR A 379 -15.44 -25.69 -2.56
C THR A 379 -15.44 -27.20 -2.34
N GLY A 380 -14.66 -27.91 -3.15
CA GLY A 380 -14.54 -29.37 -3.15
C GLY A 380 -15.56 -30.08 -4.06
N ILE A 381 -16.57 -29.38 -4.59
CA ILE A 381 -17.58 -29.94 -5.51
C ILE A 381 -17.49 -29.27 -6.88
N SER A 382 -17.74 -27.97 -6.93
CA SER A 382 -17.79 -27.17 -8.17
C SER A 382 -16.83 -25.97 -8.16
N ALA A 383 -16.02 -25.83 -7.11
CA ALA A 383 -14.87 -24.93 -7.02
C ALA A 383 -13.69 -25.66 -6.35
N PRO A 384 -12.43 -25.30 -6.67
CA PRO A 384 -11.27 -26.02 -6.14
C PRO A 384 -11.03 -25.72 -4.65
N TYR A 385 -10.36 -26.66 -4.00
CA TYR A 385 -9.62 -26.46 -2.76
C TYR A 385 -8.16 -26.81 -3.06
N GLU A 386 -7.24 -25.90 -2.79
CA GLU A 386 -5.81 -26.12 -2.97
C GLU A 386 -5.18 -26.45 -1.61
N PRO A 387 -4.86 -27.73 -1.33
CA PRO A 387 -4.23 -28.12 -0.07
C PRO A 387 -2.92 -27.36 0.13
N PRO A 388 -2.58 -26.97 1.37
CA PRO A 388 -1.28 -26.36 1.66
C PRO A 388 -0.15 -27.36 1.45
N GLU A 389 0.93 -26.93 0.81
CA GLU A 389 2.10 -27.78 0.54
C GLU A 389 3.05 -27.87 1.74
N SER A 390 3.07 -26.84 2.59
CA SER A 390 3.95 -26.79 3.77
C SER A 390 3.27 -26.09 4.96
N PRO A 391 2.14 -26.62 5.46
CA PRO A 391 1.53 -26.08 6.68
C PRO A 391 2.42 -26.36 7.89
N GLU A 392 2.39 -25.48 8.90
CA GLU A 392 3.07 -25.73 10.18
C GLU A 392 2.52 -26.98 10.89
N ILE A 393 1.21 -27.23 10.76
CA ILE A 393 0.53 -28.35 11.41
C ILE A 393 -0.47 -28.97 10.44
N THR A 394 -0.46 -30.30 10.34
CA THR A 394 -1.55 -31.07 9.69
C THR A 394 -2.27 -31.94 10.71
N ILE A 395 -3.60 -31.82 10.76
CA ILE A 395 -4.49 -32.62 11.59
C ILE A 395 -5.49 -33.41 10.73
N ARG A 396 -5.70 -34.67 11.10
CA ARG A 396 -6.63 -35.62 10.45
C ARG A 396 -7.83 -35.84 11.35
N THR A 397 -8.85 -34.98 11.24
CA THR A 397 -10.01 -35.04 12.15
C THR A 397 -10.93 -36.23 11.86
N ASP A 398 -10.67 -36.97 10.79
CA ASP A 398 -11.24 -38.29 10.50
C ASP A 398 -10.63 -39.41 11.35
N GLN A 399 -9.45 -39.18 11.94
CA GLN A 399 -8.66 -40.16 12.68
C GLN A 399 -8.41 -39.77 14.14
N LEU A 400 -8.41 -38.47 14.43
CA LEU A 400 -8.13 -37.90 15.74
C LEU A 400 -9.40 -37.35 16.40
N SER A 401 -9.48 -37.48 17.73
CA SER A 401 -10.47 -36.75 18.51
C SER A 401 -10.21 -35.24 18.50
N VAL A 402 -11.20 -34.44 18.94
CA VAL A 402 -11.03 -32.98 19.04
C VAL A 402 -9.93 -32.64 20.04
N GLU A 403 -9.89 -33.34 21.17
CA GLU A 403 -8.90 -33.19 22.23
C GLU A 403 -7.49 -33.51 21.73
N GLU A 404 -7.34 -34.57 20.94
CA GLU A 404 -6.06 -34.95 20.32
C GLU A 404 -5.59 -33.91 19.30
N CYS A 405 -6.52 -33.34 18.53
CA CYS A 405 -6.21 -32.24 17.61
C CYS A 405 -5.75 -30.99 18.37
N VAL A 406 -6.44 -30.62 19.45
CA VAL A 406 -6.06 -29.47 20.30
C VAL A 406 -4.70 -29.70 20.93
N ARG A 407 -4.46 -30.87 21.53
CA ARG A 407 -3.16 -31.25 22.12
C ARG A 407 -2.04 -31.10 21.11
N LYS A 408 -2.20 -31.65 19.90
CA LYS A 408 -1.21 -31.54 18.83
C LYS A 408 -0.89 -30.08 18.46
N ILE A 409 -1.88 -29.19 18.47
CA ILE A 409 -1.66 -27.77 18.20
C ILE A 409 -0.93 -27.11 19.37
N VAL A 410 -1.35 -27.37 20.61
CA VAL A 410 -0.75 -26.80 21.82
C VAL A 410 0.70 -27.24 21.99
N ASP A 411 1.01 -28.51 21.73
CA ASP A 411 2.38 -29.05 21.78
C ASP A 411 3.29 -28.31 20.80
N TYR A 412 2.84 -28.12 19.55
CA TYR A 412 3.59 -27.32 18.56
C TYR A 412 3.80 -25.88 19.04
N LEU A 413 2.76 -25.24 19.59
CA LEU A 413 2.87 -23.86 20.09
C LEU A 413 3.86 -23.77 21.27
N ALA A 414 3.91 -24.79 22.12
CA ALA A 414 4.86 -24.88 23.23
C ALA A 414 6.30 -25.09 22.75
N GLU A 415 6.52 -26.02 21.80
CA GLU A 415 7.82 -26.26 21.17
C GLU A 415 8.39 -25.01 20.50
N ARG A 416 7.53 -24.14 19.96
CA ARG A 416 7.91 -22.86 19.36
C ARG A 416 8.05 -21.71 20.37
N GLY A 417 7.84 -21.97 21.65
CA GLY A 417 7.91 -20.96 22.72
C GLY A 417 6.82 -19.89 22.63
N LEU A 418 5.69 -20.20 22.00
CA LEU A 418 4.55 -19.29 21.84
C LEU A 418 3.55 -19.39 23.00
N VAL A 419 3.48 -20.56 23.64
CA VAL A 419 2.64 -20.85 24.81
C VAL A 419 3.50 -21.58 25.84
N SER A 420 3.39 -21.20 27.11
CA SER A 420 3.97 -21.98 28.21
C SER A 420 2.99 -23.07 28.62
N GLN A 421 3.40 -24.33 28.61
CA GLN A 421 2.70 -25.38 29.36
C GLN A 421 3.06 -25.17 30.82
N THR A 422 2.15 -24.66 31.64
CA THR A 422 2.33 -24.66 33.09
C THR A 422 2.41 -26.12 33.55
N GLU A 423 3.51 -26.49 34.21
CA GLU A 423 3.55 -27.72 35.00
C GLU A 423 2.38 -27.67 36.02
N GLU A 424 1.59 -28.75 36.07
CA GLU A 424 0.58 -28.96 37.10
C GLU A 424 1.21 -28.78 38.48
N THR A 425 1.02 -27.60 39.08
CA THR A 425 1.20 -27.46 40.51
C THR A 425 -0.11 -27.93 41.13
N ARG A 426 -0.07 -29.15 41.67
CA ARG A 426 -1.13 -29.81 42.44
C ARG A 426 -1.77 -28.92 43.51
#